data_AF-A0A4R5C6A4-F1
#
_entry.id   AF-A0A4R5C6A4-F1
#
_cell.length_a   1.000
_cell.length_b   1.000
_cell.length_c   1.000
_cell.angle_alpha   90.00
_cell.angle_beta   90.00
_cell.angle_gamma   90.00
#
_symmetry.space_group_name_H-M   'P 1'
#
loop_
_entity.id
_entity.type
_entity.pdbx_description
1 polymer ?
#
loop_
_entity_poly.entity_id
_entity_poly.type
_entity_poly.pdbx_seq_one_letter_code
_entity_poly.pdbx_strand_id
1 'polypeptide(L)'
;METMSHAEAVAGIGARPPGDPEGMRRLADDLRRIARELGSVQRIRIEHWDSGRAREAKARIAGAARTASDVSHDLGRAARLLDQEAAELVAARGRWARRYTDLTGEAPP
;
A
#
# COMPACT_ATOMS: atom_id res chain seq x y z
N MET A 1 -35.13 25.95 -1.98
CA MET A 1 -34.00 25.53 -1.12
C MET A 1 -32.85 26.44 -1.50
N GLU A 2 -32.43 27.33 -0.60
CA GLU A 2 -31.28 28.20 -0.85
C GLU A 2 -30.01 27.35 -0.75
N THR A 3 -29.14 27.43 -1.76
CA THR A 3 -27.86 26.72 -1.79
C THR A 3 -26.85 27.40 -0.87
N MET A 4 -26.12 26.60 -0.09
CA MET A 4 -25.11 27.13 0.85
C MET A 4 -23.85 27.57 0.11
N SER A 5 -23.17 28.59 0.60
CA SER A 5 -21.84 28.96 0.09
C SER A 5 -20.80 27.86 0.42
N HIS A 6 -19.67 27.86 -0.30
CA HIS A 6 -18.58 26.91 -0.05
C HIS A 6 -18.11 26.91 1.41
N ALA A 7 -17.93 28.08 2.01
CA ALA A 7 -17.46 28.21 3.40
C ALA A 7 -18.46 27.61 4.40
N GLU A 8 -19.75 27.82 4.17
CA GLU A 8 -20.82 27.29 5.03
C GLU A 8 -20.97 25.77 4.87
N ALA A 9 -20.89 25.26 3.63
CA ALA A 9 -20.91 23.84 3.36
C ALA A 9 -19.73 23.12 4.05
N VAL A 10 -18.51 23.65 3.91
CA VAL A 10 -17.31 23.09 4.57
C VAL A 10 -17.40 23.17 6.09
N ALA A 11 -17.94 24.26 6.65
CA ALA A 11 -18.18 24.35 8.10
C ALA A 11 -19.18 23.29 8.60
N GLY A 12 -20.18 22.94 7.78
CA GLY A 12 -21.20 21.94 8.11
C GLY A 12 -20.74 20.48 7.97
N ILE A 13 -19.94 20.16 6.95
CA ILE A 13 -19.55 18.75 6.64
C ILE A 13 -18.09 18.42 6.92
N GLY A 14 -17.28 19.41 7.28
CA GLY A 14 -15.84 19.30 7.46
C GLY A 14 -15.05 19.41 6.16
N ALA A 15 -13.73 19.49 6.29
CA ALA A 15 -12.81 19.56 5.16
C ALA A 15 -12.81 18.26 4.33
N ARG A 16 -12.51 18.38 3.04
CA ARG A 16 -12.31 17.23 2.15
C ARG A 16 -11.20 16.33 2.70
N PRO A 17 -11.39 14.99 2.75
CA PRO A 17 -10.36 14.08 3.22
C PRO A 17 -9.02 14.23 2.46
N PRO A 18 -7.90 14.47 3.17
CA PRO A 18 -6.58 14.68 2.57
C PRO A 18 -5.98 13.35 2.08
N GLY A 19 -4.99 13.44 1.18
CA GLY A 19 -4.19 12.29 0.73
C GLY A 19 -4.17 12.06 -0.78
N ASP A 20 -3.40 11.05 -1.19
CA ASP A 20 -3.22 10.66 -2.61
C ASP A 20 -3.46 9.15 -2.77
N PRO A 21 -4.71 8.73 -3.06
CA PRO A 21 -5.03 7.31 -3.30
C PRO A 21 -4.21 6.69 -4.43
N GLU A 22 -3.87 7.48 -5.45
CA GLU A 22 -3.10 6.98 -6.58
C GLU A 22 -1.63 6.79 -6.19
N GLY A 23 -1.07 7.73 -5.42
CA GLY A 23 0.25 7.58 -4.81
C GLY A 23 0.36 6.35 -3.90
N MET A 24 -0.67 6.08 -3.09
CA MET A 24 -0.74 4.87 -2.26
C MET A 24 -0.72 3.59 -3.11
N ARG A 25 -1.49 3.54 -4.19
CA ARG A 25 -1.52 2.39 -5.12
C ARG A 25 -0.20 2.19 -5.84
N ARG A 26 0.41 3.27 -6.36
CA ARG A 26 1.75 3.21 -6.97
C ARG A 26 2.79 2.64 -6.01
N LEU A 27 2.79 3.12 -4.76
CA LEU A 27 3.68 2.60 -3.73
C LEU A 27 3.39 1.13 -3.43
N ALA A 28 2.12 0.72 -3.34
CA ALA A 28 1.74 -0.68 -3.14
C ALA A 28 2.28 -1.59 -4.26
N ASP A 29 2.22 -1.13 -5.51
CA ASP A 29 2.75 -1.86 -6.66
C ASP A 29 4.28 -1.98 -6.64
N ASP A 30 4.98 -0.92 -6.23
CA ASP A 30 6.43 -0.97 -6.01
C ASP A 30 6.82 -1.97 -4.91
N LEU A 31 6.10 -1.98 -3.78
CA LEU A 31 6.34 -2.95 -2.70
C LEU A 31 6.11 -4.39 -3.18
N ARG A 32 5.06 -4.64 -3.97
CA ARG A 32 4.82 -5.97 -4.58
C ARG A 32 5.93 -6.36 -5.55
N ARG A 33 6.44 -5.41 -6.34
CA ARG A 33 7.55 -5.64 -7.26
C ARG A 33 8.80 -6.08 -6.49
N ILE A 34 9.20 -5.34 -5.45
CA ILE A 34 10.34 -5.68 -4.60
C ILE A 34 10.14 -7.04 -3.93
N ALA A 35 8.94 -7.33 -3.41
CA ALA A 35 8.63 -8.62 -2.79
C ALA A 35 8.80 -9.80 -3.77
N ARG A 36 8.39 -9.64 -5.04
CA ARG A 36 8.58 -10.65 -6.09
C ARG A 36 10.06 -10.86 -6.43
N GLU A 37 10.83 -9.78 -6.54
CA GLU A 37 12.26 -9.83 -6.80
C GLU A 37 12.97 -10.64 -5.68
N LEU A 38 12.68 -10.35 -4.41
CA LEU A 38 13.22 -11.10 -3.27
C LEU A 38 12.82 -12.57 -3.24
N GLY A 39 11.58 -12.89 -3.61
CA GLY A 39 11.08 -14.27 -3.65
C GLY A 39 11.76 -15.14 -4.72
N SER A 40 12.22 -14.52 -5.82
CA SER A 40 12.91 -15.24 -6.90
C SER A 40 14.31 -15.73 -6.51
N VAL A 41 15.00 -14.99 -5.64
CA VAL A 41 16.38 -15.27 -5.18
C VAL A 41 16.44 -16.50 -4.26
N GLN A 42 15.36 -16.83 -3.56
CA GLN A 42 15.33 -17.92 -2.55
C GLN A 42 15.37 -19.33 -3.13
N ARG A 43 15.25 -19.50 -4.45
CA ARG A 43 15.14 -20.83 -5.09
C ARG A 43 16.48 -21.49 -5.46
N ILE A 44 17.61 -20.85 -5.18
CA ILE A 44 18.92 -21.38 -5.58
C ILE A 44 19.33 -22.52 -4.63
N ARG A 45 19.41 -23.74 -5.17
CA ARG A 45 19.96 -24.92 -4.47
C ARG A 45 21.34 -25.23 -5.03
N ILE A 46 22.31 -25.42 -4.13
CA ILE A 46 23.67 -25.86 -4.49
C ILE A 46 23.81 -27.31 -4.04
N GLU A 47 23.66 -28.22 -4.99
CA GLU A 47 23.76 -29.67 -4.78
C GLU A 47 25.23 -30.13 -4.73
N HIS A 48 25.47 -31.29 -4.13
CA HIS A 48 26.78 -31.99 -4.12
C HIS A 48 27.98 -31.20 -3.56
N TRP A 49 27.74 -30.14 -2.77
CA TRP A 49 28.80 -29.38 -2.09
C TRP A 49 28.84 -29.71 -0.59
N ASP A 50 29.69 -30.67 -0.19
CA ASP A 50 29.63 -31.28 1.17
C ASP A 50 30.91 -31.11 2.01
N SER A 51 31.73 -30.10 1.72
CA SER A 51 32.87 -29.74 2.57
C SER A 51 32.44 -29.10 3.91
N GLY A 52 33.34 -29.03 4.89
CA GLY A 52 33.07 -28.30 6.14
C GLY A 52 32.69 -26.83 5.92
N ARG A 53 33.39 -26.14 5.01
CA ARG A 53 33.06 -24.78 4.56
C ARG A 53 31.70 -24.70 3.86
N ALA A 54 31.30 -25.77 3.15
CA ALA A 54 30.00 -25.84 2.50
C ALA A 54 28.85 -25.83 3.52
N ARG A 55 28.98 -26.51 4.66
CA ARG A 55 27.94 -26.50 5.71
C ARG A 55 27.72 -25.10 6.28
N GLU A 56 28.80 -24.39 6.59
CA GLU A 56 28.75 -23.01 7.09
C GLU A 56 28.13 -22.06 6.06
N ALA A 57 28.55 -22.15 4.80
CA ALA A 57 27.98 -21.35 3.71
C ALA A 57 26.49 -21.65 3.49
N LYS A 58 26.09 -22.93 3.44
CA LYS A 58 24.68 -23.37 3.34
C LYS A 58 23.84 -22.81 4.49
N ALA A 59 24.34 -22.83 5.73
CA ALA A 59 23.65 -22.28 6.89
C ALA A 59 23.45 -20.76 6.78
N ARG A 60 24.48 -20.01 6.35
CA ARG A 60 24.38 -18.56 6.09
C ARG A 60 23.38 -18.24 4.99
N ILE A 61 23.44 -18.95 3.86
CA ILE A 61 22.50 -18.77 2.74
C ILE A 61 21.06 -19.07 3.19
N ALA A 62 20.84 -20.15 3.95
CA ALA A 62 19.52 -20.47 4.48
C ALA A 62 19.00 -19.39 5.44
N GLY A 63 19.88 -18.78 6.25
CA GLY A 63 19.53 -17.63 7.10
C GLY A 63 19.10 -16.42 6.28
N ALA A 64 19.90 -16.02 5.29
CA ALA A 64 19.58 -14.90 4.40
C ALA A 64 18.29 -15.14 3.61
N ALA A 65 18.05 -16.37 3.15
CA ALA A 65 16.83 -16.74 2.45
C ALA A 65 15.58 -16.60 3.36
N ARG A 66 15.67 -17.00 4.64
CA ARG A 66 14.58 -16.77 5.61
C ARG A 66 14.29 -15.29 5.80
N THR A 67 15.33 -14.47 6.04
CA THR A 67 15.17 -13.02 6.16
C THR A 67 14.53 -12.39 4.93
N ALA A 68 14.97 -12.78 3.72
CA ALA A 68 14.35 -12.31 2.48
C ALA A 68 12.87 -12.73 2.37
N SER A 69 12.51 -13.90 2.90
CA SER A 69 11.13 -14.40 2.91
C SER A 69 10.26 -13.56 3.83
N ASP A 70 10.73 -13.30 5.05
CA ASP A 70 10.02 -12.46 6.02
C ASP A 70 9.81 -11.04 5.48
N VAL A 71 10.87 -10.43 4.92
CA VAL A 71 10.78 -9.10 4.30
C VAL A 71 9.81 -9.09 3.11
N SER A 72 9.85 -10.11 2.24
CA SER A 72 8.90 -10.21 1.12
C SER A 72 7.44 -10.28 1.60
N HIS A 73 7.17 -11.02 2.66
CA HIS A 73 5.84 -11.07 3.28
C HIS A 73 5.43 -9.73 3.89
N ASP A 74 6.34 -9.03 4.57
CA ASP A 74 6.09 -7.70 5.16
C ASP A 74 5.77 -6.65 4.10
N LEU A 75 6.53 -6.62 3.01
CA LEU A 75 6.25 -5.76 1.87
C LEU A 75 4.86 -6.06 1.28
N GLY A 76 4.51 -7.34 1.15
CA GLY A 76 3.18 -7.76 0.70
C GLY A 76 2.05 -7.35 1.66
N ARG A 77 2.30 -7.37 2.98
CA ARG A 77 1.35 -6.85 3.99
C ARG A 77 1.18 -5.34 3.87
N ALA A 78 2.27 -4.59 3.78
CA ALA A 78 2.25 -3.14 3.64
C ALA A 78 1.52 -2.70 2.35
N ALA A 79 1.75 -3.40 1.23
CA ALA A 79 1.04 -3.15 -0.02
C ALA A 79 -0.49 -3.34 0.10
N ARG A 80 -0.95 -4.33 0.89
CA ARG A 80 -2.38 -4.54 1.13
C ARG A 80 -3.00 -3.43 1.99
N LEU A 81 -2.28 -2.94 3.00
CA LEU A 81 -2.73 -1.82 3.82
C LEU A 81 -2.89 -0.55 2.97
N LEU A 82 -1.91 -0.26 2.10
CA LEU A 82 -2.00 0.89 1.18
C LEU A 82 -3.20 0.81 0.24
N ASP A 83 -3.52 -0.36 -0.30
CA ASP A 83 -4.71 -0.55 -1.14
C ASP A 83 -6.01 -0.30 -0.34
N GLN A 84 -6.08 -0.78 0.90
CA GLN A 84 -7.22 -0.59 1.78
C GLN A 84 -7.43 0.88 2.11
N GLU A 85 -6.38 1.57 2.55
CA GLU A 85 -6.41 3.01 2.84
C GLU A 85 -6.78 3.83 1.59
N ALA A 86 -6.25 3.47 0.42
CA ALA A 86 -6.60 4.12 -0.83
C ALA A 86 -8.09 3.94 -1.17
N ALA A 87 -8.64 2.74 -0.97
CA ALA A 87 -10.06 2.45 -1.21
C ALA A 87 -10.96 3.21 -0.22
N GLU A 88 -10.59 3.22 1.07
CA GLU A 88 -11.31 3.94 2.11
C GLU A 88 -11.30 5.45 1.87
N LEU A 89 -10.16 6.01 1.45
CA LEU A 89 -10.03 7.43 1.11
C LEU A 89 -10.87 7.79 -0.12
N VAL A 90 -10.91 6.95 -1.16
CA VAL A 90 -11.79 7.15 -2.32
C VAL A 90 -13.26 7.13 -1.89
N ALA A 91 -13.66 6.18 -1.04
CA ALA A 91 -15.02 6.11 -0.52
C ALA A 91 -15.37 7.34 0.36
N ALA A 92 -14.44 7.79 1.21
CA ALA A 92 -14.60 8.96 2.05
C ALA A 92 -14.75 10.24 1.20
N ARG A 93 -13.95 10.41 0.15
CA ARG A 93 -14.08 11.50 -0.81
C ARG A 93 -15.40 11.45 -1.57
N GLY A 94 -15.87 10.26 -1.96
CA GLY A 94 -17.17 10.10 -2.58
C GLY A 94 -18.33 10.50 -1.67
N ARG A 95 -18.28 10.13 -0.37
CA ARG A 95 -19.28 10.57 0.62
C ARG A 95 -19.24 12.08 0.85
N TRP A 96 -18.04 12.66 0.95
CA TRP A 96 -17.87 14.11 1.11
C TRP A 96 -18.40 14.87 -0.11
N ALA A 97 -18.03 14.44 -1.32
CA ALA A 97 -18.46 15.03 -2.58
C ALA A 97 -19.99 15.05 -2.73
N ARG A 98 -20.66 13.94 -2.41
CA ARG A 98 -22.14 13.87 -2.44
C ARG A 98 -22.76 14.88 -1.47
N ARG A 99 -22.31 14.89 -0.21
CA ARG A 99 -22.81 15.85 0.79
C ARG A 99 -22.56 17.30 0.38
N TYR A 100 -21.40 17.59 -0.22
CA TYR A 100 -21.10 18.93 -0.73
C TYR A 100 -22.10 19.34 -1.81
N THR A 101 -22.30 18.50 -2.83
CA THR A 101 -23.27 18.77 -3.91
C THR A 101 -24.71 18.86 -3.41
N ASP A 102 -25.11 18.05 -2.42
CA ASP A 102 -26.45 18.13 -1.84
C ASP A 102 -26.70 19.49 -1.15
N LEU A 103 -25.66 20.12 -0.59
CA LEU A 103 -25.76 21.41 0.12
C LEU A 103 -25.58 22.62 -0.81
N THR A 104 -24.70 22.52 -1.81
CA THR A 104 -24.33 23.66 -2.67
C THR A 104 -25.01 23.64 -4.04
N GLY A 105 -25.51 22.48 -4.49
CA GLY A 105 -25.97 22.28 -5.86
C GLY A 105 -24.84 22.26 -6.90
N GLU A 106 -23.57 22.33 -6.46
CA GLU A 106 -22.40 22.44 -7.31
C GLU A 106 -21.50 21.20 -7.25
N ALA A 107 -20.68 21.02 -8.28
CA ALA A 107 -19.63 20.02 -8.25
C ALA A 107 -18.57 20.38 -7.19
N PRO A 108 -18.03 19.40 -6.46
CA PRO A 108 -17.01 19.66 -5.46
C PRO A 108 -15.68 20.10 -6.09
N PRO A 109 -14.93 20.98 -5.42
CA PRO A 109 -13.58 21.38 -5.83
C PRO A 109 -12.53 20.28 -5.64
#